data_AF-A0A3D9Z1F2-F1
#
_entry.id   AF-A0A3D9Z1F2-F1
#
_cell.length_a   1.000
_cell.length_b   1.000
_cell.length_c   1.000
_cell.angle_alpha   90.00
_cell.angle_beta   90.00
_cell.angle_gamma   90.00
#
_symmetry.space_group_name_H-M   'P 1'
#
loop_
_entity.id
_entity.type
_entity.pdbx_description
1 polymer ?
#
loop_
_entity_poly.entity_id
_entity_poly.type
_entity_poly.pdbx_seq_one_letter_code
_entity_poly.pdbx_strand_id
1 'polypeptide(L)'
;MANETPQQLLDHAKAAAAAAQHAADAAQGYADQLSHIAGATAHAATGGAVDPFVFRFAIFVLAVFVGYFVVWAVTPALHTPLMSVTNAISSVIVVGALLSVGVDVSTPGDDGSILARIFGFIALILASVNIFGGFLVTERMLSMYKKKG
;
A
#
# COMPACT_ATOMS: atom_id res chain seq x y z
N MET A 1 -25.57 -37.95 11.41
CA MET A 1 -24.90 -36.77 10.81
C MET A 1 -25.85 -35.61 11.05
N ALA A 2 -25.58 -34.80 12.08
CA ALA A 2 -26.47 -33.72 12.47
C ALA A 2 -26.47 -32.65 11.38
N ASN A 3 -27.63 -32.39 10.81
CA ASN A 3 -27.84 -31.37 9.81
C ASN A 3 -27.80 -30.02 10.54
N GLU A 4 -26.66 -29.33 10.48
CA GLU A 4 -26.56 -27.97 11.03
C GLU A 4 -27.65 -27.12 10.39
N THR A 5 -28.52 -26.54 11.21
CA THR A 5 -29.62 -25.72 10.68
C THR A 5 -29.05 -24.50 9.97
N PRO A 6 -29.69 -23.98 8.91
CA PRO A 6 -29.22 -22.80 8.18
C PRO A 6 -28.94 -21.60 9.10
N GLN A 7 -29.65 -21.50 10.24
CA GLN A 7 -29.41 -20.51 11.30
C GLN A 7 -28.04 -20.66 11.97
N GLN A 8 -27.61 -21.88 12.32
CA GLN A 8 -26.34 -22.11 13.01
C GLN A 8 -25.14 -21.79 12.13
N LEU A 9 -25.22 -22.09 10.83
CA LEU A 9 -24.20 -21.70 9.86
C LEU A 9 -24.11 -20.17 9.71
N LEU A 10 -25.25 -19.48 9.74
CA LEU A 10 -25.32 -18.02 9.67
C LEU A 10 -24.72 -17.37 10.93
N ASP A 11 -24.98 -17.93 12.11
CA ASP A 11 -24.44 -17.43 13.37
C ASP A 11 -22.93 -17.65 13.48
N HIS A 12 -22.43 -18.79 13.00
CA HIS A 12 -20.99 -19.05 12.91
C HIS A 12 -20.29 -18.11 11.90
N ALA A 13 -20.94 -17.82 10.77
CA ALA A 13 -20.42 -16.86 9.79
C ALA A 13 -20.38 -15.42 10.34
N LYS A 14 -21.39 -15.01 11.11
CA LYS A 14 -21.41 -13.70 11.79
C LYS A 14 -20.34 -13.61 12.88
N ALA A 15 -20.14 -14.67 13.66
CA ALA A 15 -19.10 -14.73 14.68
C ALA A 15 -17.69 -14.65 14.06
N ALA A 16 -17.46 -15.32 12.93
CA ALA A 16 -16.20 -15.24 12.20
C ALA A 16 -15.96 -13.85 11.59
N ALA A 17 -17.00 -13.20 11.05
CA ALA A 17 -16.93 -11.84 10.54
C ALA A 17 -16.60 -10.83 11.65
N ALA A 18 -17.21 -10.97 12.83
CA ALA A 18 -16.94 -10.12 13.99
C ALA A 18 -15.49 -10.30 14.50
N ALA A 19 -15.00 -11.54 14.57
CA ALA A 19 -13.62 -11.82 14.95
C ALA A 19 -12.60 -11.21 13.95
N ALA A 20 -12.91 -11.27 12.65
CA ALA A 20 -12.09 -10.64 11.61
C ALA A 20 -12.10 -9.11 11.69
N GLN A 21 -13.24 -8.51 12.02
CA GLN A 21 -13.35 -7.06 12.27
C GLN A 21 -12.51 -6.63 13.46
N HIS A 22 -12.59 -7.34 14.60
CA HIS A 22 -11.76 -7.04 15.77
C HIS A 22 -10.25 -7.16 15.49
N ALA A 23 -9.85 -8.12 14.68
CA ALA A 23 -8.45 -8.26 14.26
C ALA A 23 -8.00 -7.09 13.35
N ALA A 24 -8.89 -6.61 12.48
CA ALA A 24 -8.63 -5.45 11.62
C ALA A 24 -8.53 -4.15 12.43
N ASP A 25 -9.42 -3.93 13.39
CA ASP A 25 -9.39 -2.75 14.27
C ASP A 25 -8.11 -2.70 15.10
N ALA A 26 -7.67 -3.85 15.62
CA ALA A 26 -6.40 -3.96 16.34
C ALA A 26 -5.21 -3.61 15.41
N ALA A 27 -5.19 -4.13 14.19
CA ALA A 27 -4.15 -3.82 13.21
C ALA A 27 -4.12 -2.34 12.81
N GLN A 28 -5.29 -1.71 12.67
CA GLN A 28 -5.44 -0.29 12.41
C GLN A 28 -4.84 0.55 13.55
N GLY A 29 -5.17 0.21 14.80
CA GLY A 29 -4.63 0.89 15.99
C GLY A 29 -3.11 0.79 16.09
N TYR A 30 -2.52 -0.36 15.75
CA TYR A 30 -1.06 -0.50 15.70
C TYR A 30 -0.42 0.35 14.59
N ALA A 31 -1.04 0.43 13.41
CA ALA A 31 -0.53 1.25 12.30
C ALA A 31 -0.61 2.75 12.62
N ASP A 32 -1.72 3.21 13.20
CA ASP A 32 -1.89 4.59 13.64
C ASP A 32 -0.90 4.93 14.75
N GLN A 33 -0.74 4.03 15.72
CA GLN A 33 0.24 4.19 16.79
C GLN A 33 1.68 4.24 16.25
N LEU A 34 2.05 3.39 15.29
CA LEU A 34 3.37 3.42 14.65
C LEU A 34 3.61 4.72 13.89
N SER A 35 2.63 5.19 13.13
CA SER A 35 2.73 6.45 12.38
C SER A 35 2.84 7.66 13.32
N HIS A 36 2.09 7.65 14.42
CA HIS A 36 2.10 8.70 15.41
C HIS A 36 3.38 8.68 16.25
N ILE A 37 3.93 7.51 16.58
CA ILE A 37 5.22 7.37 17.26
C ILE A 37 6.35 7.80 16.33
N ALA A 38 6.36 7.38 15.07
CA ALA A 38 7.38 7.82 14.10
C ALA A 38 7.34 9.34 13.89
N GLY A 39 6.14 9.93 13.79
CA GLY A 39 5.95 11.37 13.74
C GLY A 39 6.41 12.07 15.03
N ALA A 40 6.01 11.55 16.19
CA ALA A 40 6.33 12.14 17.50
C ALA A 40 7.81 12.01 17.87
N THR A 41 8.47 10.91 17.53
CA THR A 41 9.90 10.69 17.80
C THR A 41 10.77 11.61 16.95
N ALA A 42 10.44 11.79 15.67
CA ALA A 42 11.13 12.75 14.82
C ALA A 42 10.81 14.20 15.21
N HIS A 43 9.57 14.49 15.63
CA HIS A 43 9.17 15.81 16.12
C HIS A 43 9.83 16.14 17.47
N ALA A 44 9.99 15.16 18.36
CA ALA A 44 10.72 15.29 19.62
C ALA A 44 12.23 15.46 19.39
N ALA A 45 12.82 14.74 18.42
CA ALA A 45 14.22 14.91 18.03
C ALA A 45 14.51 16.30 17.45
N THR A 46 13.49 16.99 16.93
CA THR A 46 13.57 18.38 16.42
C THR A 46 13.09 19.41 17.45
N GLY A 47 12.80 19.01 18.69
CA GLY A 47 12.42 19.91 19.79
C GLY A 47 11.02 20.49 19.69
N GLY A 48 10.12 19.89 18.92
CA GLY A 48 8.75 20.38 18.72
C GLY A 48 8.62 21.61 17.82
N ALA A 49 9.71 22.07 17.21
CA ALA A 49 9.75 23.31 16.43
C ALA A 49 9.30 23.16 14.97
N VAL A 50 9.14 21.92 14.47
CA VAL A 50 8.89 21.66 13.04
C VAL A 50 7.48 21.15 12.83
N ASP A 51 6.68 21.94 12.12
CA ASP A 51 5.31 21.60 11.72
C ASP A 51 5.27 20.24 10.95
N PRO A 52 4.28 19.35 11.21
CA PRO A 52 4.17 18.06 10.52
C PRO A 52 4.15 18.14 8.99
N PHE A 53 3.62 19.22 8.42
CA PHE A 53 3.68 19.47 6.98
C PHE A 53 5.11 19.75 6.54
N VAL A 54 5.83 20.64 7.23
CA VAL A 54 7.24 20.96 6.94
C VAL A 54 8.11 19.70 7.06
N PHE A 55 7.83 18.85 8.03
CA PHE A 55 8.51 17.57 8.19
C PHE A 55 8.27 16.62 7.01
N ARG A 56 7.01 16.39 6.62
CA ARG A 56 6.66 15.55 5.46
C ARG A 56 7.22 16.13 4.16
N PHE A 57 7.23 17.45 4.03
CA PHE A 57 7.80 18.15 2.90
C PHE A 57 9.33 17.99 2.83
N ALA A 58 10.03 18.05 3.98
CA ALA A 58 11.46 17.77 4.04
C ALA A 58 11.79 16.34 3.59
N ILE A 59 10.99 15.34 4.03
CA ILE A 59 11.12 13.96 3.55
C ILE A 59 10.91 13.88 2.04
N PHE A 60 9.89 14.54 1.51
CA PHE A 60 9.63 14.60 0.07
C PHE A 60 10.82 15.16 -0.71
N VAL A 61 11.39 16.28 -0.27
CA VAL A 61 12.56 16.89 -0.91
C VAL A 61 13.78 15.96 -0.83
N LEU A 62 14.05 15.34 0.33
CA LEU A 62 15.12 14.34 0.45
C LEU A 62 14.91 13.15 -0.49
N ALA A 63 13.68 12.65 -0.62
CA ALA A 63 13.35 11.53 -1.51
C ALA A 63 13.62 11.88 -2.98
N VAL A 64 13.37 13.12 -3.41
CA VAL A 64 13.71 13.59 -4.77
C VAL A 64 15.22 13.55 -5.00
N PHE A 65 16.03 14.03 -4.06
CA PHE A 65 17.48 13.95 -4.16
C PHE A 65 17.96 12.50 -4.24
N VAL A 66 17.45 11.62 -3.37
CA VAL A 66 17.78 10.19 -3.41
C VAL A 66 17.41 9.58 -4.76
N GLY A 67 16.20 9.86 -5.27
CA GLY A 67 15.76 9.38 -6.58
C GLY A 67 16.67 9.83 -7.72
N TYR A 68 17.11 11.09 -7.72
CA TYR A 68 18.05 11.62 -8.69
C TYR A 68 19.38 10.86 -8.68
N PHE A 69 20.00 10.69 -7.51
CA PHE A 69 21.29 10.00 -7.40
C PHE A 69 21.18 8.50 -7.74
N VAL A 70 20.07 7.85 -7.38
CA VAL A 70 19.82 6.43 -7.71
C VAL A 70 19.74 6.20 -9.21
N VAL A 71 19.02 7.07 -9.95
CA VAL A 71 18.89 6.94 -11.41
C VAL A 71 20.18 7.34 -12.13
N TRP A 72 20.93 8.31 -11.61
CA TRP A 72 22.20 8.73 -12.23
C TRP A 72 23.31 7.68 -12.13
N ALA A 73 23.26 6.82 -11.11
CA ALA A 73 24.27 5.79 -10.87
C ALA A 73 24.10 4.50 -11.71
N VAL A 74 23.20 4.48 -12.71
CA VAL A 74 22.96 3.28 -13.54
C VAL A 74 23.81 3.25 -14.79
N THR A 75 24.13 2.04 -15.27
CA THR A 75 24.86 1.88 -16.52
C THR A 75 23.97 2.19 -17.73
N PRO A 76 24.49 2.80 -18.82
CA PRO A 76 23.66 3.22 -19.95
C PRO A 76 22.86 2.10 -20.63
N ALA A 77 23.38 0.87 -20.59
CA ALA A 77 22.70 -0.31 -21.13
C ALA A 77 21.43 -0.69 -20.35
N LEU A 78 21.25 -0.19 -19.12
CA LEU A 78 20.14 -0.52 -18.24
C LEU A 78 19.05 0.56 -18.20
N HIS A 79 19.14 1.66 -18.97
CA HIS A 79 18.08 2.68 -18.97
C HIS A 79 16.71 2.12 -19.38
N THR A 80 16.66 1.23 -20.37
CA THR A 80 15.40 0.61 -20.82
C THR A 80 14.82 -0.35 -19.76
N PRO A 81 15.61 -1.27 -19.16
CA PRO A 81 15.16 -2.02 -17.98
C PRO A 81 14.76 -1.14 -16.80
N LEU A 82 15.49 -0.06 -16.53
CA LEU A 82 15.20 0.87 -15.44
C LEU A 82 13.87 1.57 -15.64
N MET A 83 13.55 1.97 -16.88
CA MET A 83 12.26 2.54 -17.21
C MET A 83 11.11 1.57 -16.84
N SER A 84 11.28 0.28 -17.15
CA SER A 84 10.32 -0.77 -16.77
C SER A 84 10.22 -0.95 -15.25
N VAL A 85 11.34 -0.92 -14.53
CA VAL A 85 11.35 -0.98 -13.05
C VAL A 85 10.60 0.22 -12.45
N THR A 86 10.85 1.44 -12.94
CA THR A 86 10.17 2.63 -12.43
C THR A 86 8.67 2.59 -12.68
N ASN A 87 8.22 1.94 -13.78
CA ASN A 87 6.80 1.69 -14.02
C ASN A 87 6.22 0.75 -12.95
N ALA A 88 6.92 -0.34 -12.60
CA ALA A 88 6.49 -1.23 -11.52
C ALA A 88 6.44 -0.50 -10.15
N ILE A 89 7.48 0.28 -9.82
CA ILE A 89 7.58 1.04 -8.56
C ILE A 89 6.47 2.10 -8.42
N SER A 90 6.04 2.71 -9.54
CA SER A 90 4.94 3.68 -9.54
C SER A 90 3.62 3.13 -8.97
N SER A 91 3.50 1.79 -8.90
CA SER A 91 2.35 1.09 -8.33
C SER A 91 2.25 1.17 -6.80
N VAL A 92 3.03 2.03 -6.13
CA VAL A 92 2.85 2.38 -4.70
C VAL A 92 1.42 2.84 -4.37
N ILE A 93 0.67 3.28 -5.39
CA ILE A 93 -0.76 3.59 -5.36
C ILE A 93 -1.61 2.43 -4.78
N VAL A 94 -1.13 1.17 -4.84
CA VAL A 94 -1.79 0.01 -4.23
C VAL A 94 -2.08 0.22 -2.73
N VAL A 95 -1.22 0.95 -2.01
CA VAL A 95 -1.44 1.27 -0.60
C VAL A 95 -2.69 2.13 -0.42
N GLY A 96 -2.86 3.15 -1.26
CA GLY A 96 -4.06 4.00 -1.24
C GLY A 96 -5.32 3.23 -1.65
N ALA A 97 -5.21 2.34 -2.64
CA ALA A 97 -6.33 1.50 -3.06
C ALA A 97 -6.81 0.56 -1.94
N LEU A 98 -5.87 -0.07 -1.21
CA LEU A 98 -6.19 -0.93 -0.06
C LEU A 98 -6.86 -0.14 1.06
N LEU A 99 -6.38 1.07 1.37
CA LEU A 99 -7.03 1.95 2.34
C LEU A 99 -8.46 2.28 1.90
N SER A 100 -8.67 2.67 0.64
CA SER A 100 -9.99 3.02 0.09
C SER A 100 -11.00 1.86 0.12
N VAL A 101 -10.57 0.63 -0.14
CA VAL A 101 -11.41 -0.57 -0.01
C VAL A 101 -11.74 -0.86 1.46
N GLY A 102 -10.81 -0.55 2.37
CA GLY A 102 -10.91 -0.76 3.81
C GLY A 102 -11.66 0.34 4.60
N VAL A 103 -12.06 1.47 3.98
CA VAL A 103 -12.69 2.63 4.67
C VAL A 103 -13.96 2.26 5.46
N ASP A 104 -14.64 1.18 5.08
CA ASP A 104 -15.99 0.86 5.56
C ASP A 104 -16.08 0.06 6.87
N VAL A 105 -15.00 -0.02 7.66
CA VAL A 105 -15.08 -0.61 9.02
C VAL A 105 -15.51 0.44 10.06
N SER A 106 -15.50 1.74 9.72
CA SER A 106 -15.48 2.80 10.75
C SER A 106 -16.80 3.54 10.98
N THR A 107 -17.79 3.52 10.08
CA THR A 107 -19.01 4.33 10.27
C THR A 107 -20.25 3.70 9.62
N PRO A 108 -21.20 3.12 10.38
CA PRO A 108 -22.48 2.68 9.85
C PRO A 108 -23.34 3.91 9.50
N GLY A 109 -23.65 4.12 8.21
CA GLY A 109 -24.67 5.08 7.77
C GLY A 109 -24.26 6.14 6.74
N ASP A 110 -23.03 6.10 6.22
CA ASP A 110 -22.56 7.07 5.22
C ASP A 110 -22.58 6.46 3.81
N ASP A 111 -23.58 6.81 2.99
CA ASP A 111 -23.74 6.34 1.60
C ASP A 111 -22.54 6.70 0.69
N GLY A 112 -21.62 7.55 1.16
CA GLY A 112 -20.36 7.90 0.48
C GLY A 112 -19.33 6.77 0.41
N SER A 113 -19.46 5.70 1.23
CA SER A 113 -18.42 4.67 1.33
C SER A 113 -18.47 3.61 0.22
N ILE A 114 -19.63 3.38 -0.39
CA ILE A 114 -19.78 2.40 -1.49
C ILE A 114 -19.02 2.85 -2.74
N LEU A 115 -19.07 4.14 -3.09
CA LEU A 115 -18.32 4.67 -4.22
C LEU A 115 -16.81 4.59 -3.97
N ALA A 116 -16.35 4.96 -2.78
CA ALA A 116 -14.94 4.85 -2.40
C ALA A 116 -14.43 3.40 -2.50
N ARG A 117 -15.26 2.42 -2.11
CA ARG A 117 -14.95 1.00 -2.25
C ARG A 117 -14.90 0.54 -3.69
N ILE A 118 -15.88 0.91 -4.52
CA ILE A 118 -15.91 0.52 -5.93
C ILE A 118 -14.67 1.08 -6.64
N PHE A 119 -14.37 2.37 -6.44
CA PHE A 119 -13.18 2.99 -7.01
C PHE A 119 -11.89 2.42 -6.42
N GLY A 120 -11.84 2.14 -5.12
CA GLY A 120 -10.71 1.48 -4.46
C GLY A 120 -10.46 0.08 -5.01
N PHE A 121 -11.53 -0.70 -5.26
CA PHE A 121 -11.45 -2.05 -5.81
C PHE A 121 -10.96 -2.04 -7.25
N ILE A 122 -11.49 -1.12 -8.08
CA ILE A 122 -11.00 -0.92 -9.44
C ILE A 122 -9.53 -0.49 -9.41
N ALA A 123 -9.17 0.47 -8.55
CA ALA A 123 -7.80 0.92 -8.39
C ALA A 123 -6.87 -0.21 -7.94
N LEU A 124 -7.33 -1.12 -7.07
CA LEU A 124 -6.57 -2.28 -6.61
C LEU A 124 -6.29 -3.26 -7.75
N ILE A 125 -7.29 -3.53 -8.60
CA ILE A 125 -7.11 -4.37 -9.80
C ILE A 125 -6.10 -3.73 -10.76
N LEU A 126 -6.27 -2.44 -11.06
CA LEU A 126 -5.37 -1.72 -11.98
C LEU A 126 -3.94 -1.64 -11.44
N ALA A 127 -3.78 -1.38 -10.13
CA ALA A 127 -2.48 -1.38 -9.48
C ALA A 127 -1.83 -2.77 -9.54
N SER A 128 -2.61 -3.84 -9.31
CA SER A 128 -2.12 -5.21 -9.40
C SER A 128 -1.59 -5.53 -10.80
N VAL A 129 -2.33 -5.15 -11.86
CA VAL A 129 -1.87 -5.33 -13.25
C VAL A 129 -0.55 -4.59 -13.50
N ASN A 130 -0.40 -3.37 -12.99
CA ASN A 130 0.83 -2.60 -13.15
C ASN A 130 2.03 -3.22 -12.39
N ILE A 131 1.80 -3.73 -11.16
CA ILE A 131 2.81 -4.48 -10.39
C ILE A 131 3.27 -5.70 -11.17
N PHE A 132 2.34 -6.62 -11.49
CA PHE A 132 2.70 -7.89 -12.11
C PHE A 132 3.23 -7.70 -13.54
N GLY A 133 2.61 -6.83 -14.32
CA GLY A 133 3.07 -6.51 -15.68
C GLY A 133 4.44 -5.84 -15.69
N GLY A 134 4.65 -4.85 -14.82
CA GLY A 134 5.92 -4.14 -14.70
C GLY A 134 7.08 -5.05 -14.28
N PHE A 135 6.87 -5.92 -13.29
CA PHE A 135 7.92 -6.84 -12.84
C PHE A 135 8.19 -7.97 -13.85
N LEU A 136 7.17 -8.54 -14.49
CA LEU A 136 7.36 -9.59 -15.50
C LEU A 136 8.12 -9.09 -16.73
N VAL A 137 7.78 -7.88 -17.22
CA VAL A 137 8.49 -7.28 -18.36
C VAL A 137 9.93 -6.95 -17.98
N THR A 138 10.15 -6.41 -16.77
CA THR A 138 11.49 -6.14 -16.25
C THR A 138 12.33 -7.41 -16.19
N GLU A 139 11.79 -8.51 -15.65
CA GLU A 139 12.49 -9.79 -15.57
C GLU A 139 12.86 -10.32 -16.96
N ARG A 140 11.93 -10.21 -17.92
CA ARG A 140 12.20 -10.58 -19.32
C ARG A 140 13.31 -9.72 -19.92
N MET A 141 13.32 -8.41 -19.66
CA MET A 141 14.36 -7.51 -20.14
C MET A 141 15.72 -7.81 -19.50
N LEU A 142 15.77 -8.08 -18.19
CA LEU A 142 17.01 -8.40 -17.48
C LEU A 142 17.55 -9.79 -17.82
N SER A 143 16.68 -10.76 -18.09
CA SER A 143 17.10 -12.12 -18.48
C SER A 143 17.83 -12.14 -19.82
N MET A 144 17.59 -11.16 -20.71
CA MET A 144 18.34 -10.99 -21.96
C MET A 144 19.80 -10.56 -21.76
N TYR A 145 20.15 -10.02 -20.58
CA TYR A 145 21.52 -9.65 -20.23
C TYR A 145 22.26 -10.75 -19.45
N LYS A 146 21.57 -11.86 -19.10
CA LYS A 146 22.23 -13.01 -18.49
C LYS A 146 23.00 -13.77 -19.57
N LYS A 147 24.30 -13.94 -19.38
CA LYS A 147 25.15 -14.74 -20.26
C LYS A 147 24.63 -16.19 -20.24
N LYS A 148 24.33 -16.77 -21.42
CA LYS A 148 24.02 -18.20 -21.55
C LYS A 148 25.19 -19.00 -20.96
N GLY A 149 24.97 -19.57 -19.79
CA GLY A 149 25.66 -20.79 -19.35
C GLY A 149 25.02 -21.98 -20.04
#